data_AF-M0A4V8-F1
#
_entry.id   AF-M0A4V8-F1
#
_cell.length_a   1.000
_cell.length_b   1.000
_cell.length_c   1.000
_cell.angle_alpha   90.00
_cell.angle_beta   90.00
_cell.angle_gamma   90.00
#
_symmetry.space_group_name_H-M   'P 1'
#
loop_
_entity.id
_entity.type
_entity.pdbx_description
1 polymer ?
#
loop_
_entity_poly.entity_id
_entity_poly.type
_entity_poly.pdbx_seq_one_letter_code
_entity_poly.pdbx_strand_id
1 'polypeptide(L)'
;MYLDGEIYSHYQDGYSDYPSDRTQEENELVRQARRYAKWHVYRERGYETMPRHENPDCLVAAMIAVSALSSDEVTEHFGDLESQLESHSDDSALELPFEDARSDDVFVYRKDLYLSPDPLAVDPPLAEQYNDLATEIRTDLGAVFDESDDLEHQILSLFDHEDRLETKLPSFELEAVSKMHTLHTDGFSEQTTEPDAPLDREPDARIELPPLNLEQFDLFKLLLVTNLSAQVRDRFLMMGEGSPKAFQHQGFGTYRGTVKQQINDMYDTYYLFSESPSNWRSTRS
;
A
#
# COMPACT_ATOMS: atom_id res chain seq x y z
N MET A 1 1.03 -18.27 -41.55
CA MET A 1 0.03 -17.21 -41.31
C MET A 1 0.66 -16.31 -40.26
N TYR A 2 1.20 -15.17 -40.70
CA TYR A 2 1.76 -14.17 -39.78
C TYR A 2 0.56 -13.41 -39.22
N LEU A 3 0.39 -13.47 -37.90
CA LEU A 3 -0.58 -12.65 -37.18
C LEU A 3 0.20 -11.43 -36.72
N ASP A 4 -0.15 -10.24 -37.25
CA ASP A 4 0.57 -8.97 -37.05
C ASP A 4 0.44 -8.41 -35.62
N GLY A 5 0.17 -9.25 -34.62
CA GLY A 5 0.04 -8.86 -33.22
C GLY A 5 -1.17 -7.97 -32.89
N GLU A 6 -1.97 -7.57 -33.87
CA GLU A 6 -3.16 -6.75 -33.66
C GLU A 6 -4.32 -7.57 -33.08
N ILE A 7 -4.72 -7.24 -31.85
CA ILE A 7 -5.93 -7.75 -31.22
C ILE A 7 -7.07 -6.78 -31.52
N TYR A 8 -7.99 -7.15 -32.42
CA TYR A 8 -9.10 -6.31 -32.85
C TYR A 8 -10.29 -6.27 -31.87
N SER A 9 -10.45 -7.32 -31.07
CA SER A 9 -11.51 -7.44 -30.07
C SER A 9 -11.17 -8.56 -29.09
N HIS A 10 -11.48 -8.36 -27.81
CA HIS A 10 -11.53 -9.45 -26.85
C HIS A 10 -12.97 -9.96 -26.81
N TYR A 11 -13.19 -11.21 -27.21
CA TYR A 11 -14.49 -11.87 -27.09
C TYR A 11 -14.52 -12.69 -25.80
N GLN A 12 -15.61 -12.57 -25.05
CA GLN A 12 -15.94 -13.44 -23.93
C GLN A 12 -17.44 -13.64 -23.84
N ASP A 13 -17.87 -14.79 -23.34
CA ASP A 13 -19.29 -15.14 -23.21
C ASP A 13 -19.83 -14.95 -21.77
N GLY A 14 -18.98 -14.50 -20.83
CA GLY A 14 -19.29 -14.48 -19.40
C GLY A 14 -20.04 -13.25 -18.89
N TYR A 15 -19.82 -12.07 -19.48
CA TYR A 15 -20.44 -10.80 -19.10
C TYR A 15 -20.36 -9.80 -20.27
N SER A 16 -21.17 -8.73 -20.23
CA SER A 16 -21.33 -7.79 -21.35
C SER A 16 -20.01 -7.16 -21.81
N ASP A 17 -19.85 -6.87 -23.10
CA ASP A 17 -18.72 -6.10 -23.62
C ASP A 17 -18.81 -4.60 -23.29
N TYR A 18 -20.02 -4.11 -23.01
CA TYR A 18 -20.27 -2.72 -22.63
C TYR A 18 -20.17 -2.53 -21.11
N PRO A 19 -19.23 -1.69 -20.61
CA PRO A 19 -19.06 -1.48 -19.17
C PRO A 19 -20.32 -0.98 -18.44
N SER A 20 -21.19 -0.24 -19.14
CA SER A 20 -22.48 0.26 -18.62
C SER A 20 -23.49 -0.83 -18.31
N ASP A 21 -23.33 -1.99 -18.94
CA ASP A 21 -24.29 -3.10 -18.85
C ASP A 21 -23.77 -4.20 -17.91
N ARG A 22 -22.56 -4.03 -17.37
CA ARG A 22 -21.95 -4.92 -16.39
C ARG A 22 -22.39 -4.55 -14.99
N THR A 23 -22.51 -5.55 -14.12
CA THR A 23 -22.61 -5.31 -12.68
C THR A 23 -21.32 -4.67 -12.14
N GLN A 24 -21.39 -4.14 -10.92
CA GLN A 24 -20.21 -3.63 -10.23
C GLN A 24 -19.12 -4.70 -10.08
N GLU A 25 -19.51 -5.92 -9.71
CA GLU A 25 -18.62 -7.07 -9.56
C GLU A 25 -17.97 -7.48 -10.89
N GLU A 26 -18.75 -7.60 -11.97
CA GLU A 26 -18.22 -7.91 -13.31
C GLU A 26 -17.22 -6.86 -13.79
N ASN A 27 -17.49 -5.57 -13.52
CA ASN A 27 -16.55 -4.50 -13.81
C ASN A 27 -15.26 -4.63 -12.99
N GLU A 28 -15.34 -5.04 -11.73
CA GLU A 28 -14.16 -5.22 -10.89
C GLU A 28 -13.35 -6.45 -11.30
N LEU A 29 -13.97 -7.57 -11.70
CA LEU A 29 -13.27 -8.74 -12.26
C LEU A 29 -12.45 -8.38 -13.51
N VAL A 30 -13.00 -7.57 -14.43
CA VAL A 30 -12.25 -7.04 -15.57
C VAL A 30 -11.03 -6.23 -15.12
N ARG A 31 -11.21 -5.39 -14.10
CA ARG A 31 -10.13 -4.55 -13.57
C ARG A 31 -9.05 -5.39 -12.88
N GLN A 32 -9.43 -6.43 -12.12
CA GLN A 32 -8.49 -7.38 -11.54
C GLN A 32 -7.66 -8.06 -12.63
N ALA A 33 -8.31 -8.59 -13.67
CA ALA A 33 -7.61 -9.23 -14.79
C ALA A 33 -6.60 -8.29 -15.47
N ARG A 34 -6.98 -7.02 -15.67
CA ARG A 34 -6.07 -5.99 -16.23
C ARG A 34 -4.89 -5.67 -15.31
N ARG A 35 -5.13 -5.51 -14.00
CA ARG A 35 -4.06 -5.24 -13.02
C ARG A 35 -3.11 -6.43 -12.92
N TYR A 36 -3.65 -7.64 -12.86
CA TYR A 36 -2.85 -8.87 -12.87
C TYR A 36 -2.02 -9.02 -14.14
N ALA A 37 -2.59 -8.77 -15.32
CA ALA A 37 -1.85 -8.89 -16.58
C ALA A 37 -0.64 -7.94 -16.61
N LYS A 38 -0.79 -6.70 -16.14
CA LYS A 38 0.32 -5.76 -15.98
C LYS A 38 1.37 -6.32 -15.01
N TRP A 39 0.95 -6.67 -13.80
CA TRP A 39 1.85 -7.23 -12.79
C TRP A 39 2.60 -8.47 -13.27
N HIS A 40 1.91 -9.39 -13.96
CA HIS A 40 2.51 -10.60 -14.50
C HIS A 40 3.55 -10.29 -15.58
N VAL A 41 3.28 -9.34 -16.49
CA VAL A 41 4.27 -8.90 -17.48
C VAL A 41 5.48 -8.24 -16.80
N TYR A 42 5.26 -7.42 -15.78
CA TYR A 42 6.33 -6.87 -14.96
C TYR A 42 7.18 -7.98 -14.32
N ARG A 43 6.54 -8.92 -13.59
CA ARG A 43 7.22 -10.04 -12.91
C ARG A 43 8.01 -10.94 -13.86
N GLU A 44 7.46 -11.26 -15.02
CA GLU A 44 8.06 -12.24 -15.95
C GLU A 44 9.06 -11.61 -16.92
N ARG A 45 8.93 -10.31 -17.21
CA ARG A 45 9.69 -9.63 -18.28
C ARG A 45 10.46 -8.40 -17.82
N GLY A 46 10.24 -7.92 -16.60
CA GLY A 46 10.85 -6.70 -16.07
C GLY A 46 10.32 -5.40 -16.70
N TYR A 47 9.20 -5.45 -17.44
CA TYR A 47 8.63 -4.23 -18.02
C TYR A 47 7.82 -3.45 -16.99
N GLU A 48 8.15 -2.16 -16.81
CA GLU A 48 7.42 -1.21 -15.97
C GLU A 48 6.02 -0.92 -16.54
N THR A 49 5.06 -1.78 -16.27
CA THR A 49 3.68 -1.72 -16.82
C THR A 49 2.66 -1.12 -15.84
N MET A 50 3.11 -0.80 -14.63
CA MET A 50 2.34 -0.21 -13.54
C MET A 50 3.10 0.96 -12.91
N PRO A 51 2.39 1.95 -12.35
CA PRO A 51 3.05 3.06 -11.66
C PRO A 51 3.91 2.54 -10.50
N ARG A 52 5.07 3.17 -10.25
CA ARG A 52 6.05 2.68 -9.27
C ARG A 52 5.46 2.59 -7.86
N HIS A 53 4.71 3.61 -7.42
CA HIS A 53 3.98 3.62 -6.15
C HIS A 53 2.85 2.58 -6.01
N GLU A 54 2.53 1.83 -7.06
CA GLU A 54 1.61 0.69 -7.02
C GLU A 54 2.32 -0.66 -7.11
N ASN A 55 3.64 -0.67 -7.31
CA ASN A 55 4.42 -1.88 -7.48
C ASN A 55 4.76 -2.49 -6.10
N PRO A 56 4.40 -3.77 -5.85
CA PRO A 56 4.75 -4.44 -4.60
C PRO A 56 6.23 -4.38 -4.23
N ASP A 57 7.15 -4.44 -5.20
CA ASP A 57 8.58 -4.43 -4.92
C ASP A 57 9.07 -3.03 -4.49
N CYS A 58 8.55 -1.96 -5.10
CA CYS A 58 8.86 -0.60 -4.65
C CYS A 58 8.28 -0.30 -3.26
N LEU A 59 7.06 -0.79 -2.98
CA LEU A 59 6.45 -0.65 -1.66
C LEU A 59 7.27 -1.38 -0.58
N VAL A 60 7.78 -2.57 -0.86
CA VAL A 60 8.66 -3.31 0.05
C VAL A 60 10.01 -2.61 0.21
N ALA A 61 10.59 -2.06 -0.85
CA ALA A 61 11.79 -1.24 -0.73
C ALA A 61 11.56 -0.02 0.18
N ALA A 62 10.41 0.63 0.08
CA ALA A 62 10.03 1.73 0.96
C ALA A 62 9.87 1.28 2.41
N MET A 63 9.29 0.09 2.65
CA MET A 63 9.21 -0.47 4.00
C MET A 63 10.60 -0.67 4.60
N ILE A 64 11.53 -1.23 3.82
CA ILE A 64 12.92 -1.44 4.25
C ILE A 64 13.58 -0.09 4.56
N ALA A 65 13.51 0.88 3.65
CA ALA A 65 14.09 2.21 3.83
C ALA A 65 13.55 2.91 5.07
N VAL A 66 12.21 2.92 5.25
CA VAL A 66 11.57 3.57 6.40
C VAL A 66 11.89 2.84 7.70
N SER A 67 11.99 1.51 7.68
CA SER A 67 12.31 0.74 8.88
C SER A 67 13.70 1.05 9.44
N ALA A 68 14.68 1.29 8.56
CA ALA A 68 16.06 1.61 8.90
C ALA A 68 16.28 3.05 9.38
N LEU A 69 15.26 3.92 9.32
CA LEU A 69 15.39 5.30 9.80
C LEU A 69 15.50 5.34 11.33
N SER A 70 16.38 6.22 11.80
CA SER A 70 16.42 6.67 13.19
C SER A 70 15.20 7.54 13.52
N SER A 71 14.91 7.72 14.81
CA SER A 71 13.82 8.61 15.26
C SER A 71 13.98 10.03 14.76
N ASP A 72 15.22 10.55 14.71
CA ASP A 72 15.49 11.91 14.23
C ASP A 72 15.18 12.05 12.73
N GLU A 73 15.54 11.05 11.92
CA GLU A 73 15.25 11.03 10.48
C GLU A 73 13.74 10.88 10.21
N VAL A 74 13.03 10.10 11.03
CA VAL A 74 11.57 10.00 10.96
C VAL A 74 10.93 11.37 11.21
N THR A 75 11.35 12.09 12.25
CA THR A 75 10.85 13.44 12.52
C THR A 75 11.22 14.42 11.40
N GLU A 76 12.43 14.34 10.85
CA GLU A 76 12.87 15.21 9.75
C GLU A 76 12.01 15.03 8.49
N HIS A 77 11.69 13.78 8.11
CA HIS A 77 10.97 13.49 6.87
C HIS A 77 9.44 13.54 7.02
N PHE A 78 8.92 13.18 8.20
CA PHE A 78 7.49 12.92 8.42
C PHE A 78 6.89 13.66 9.61
N GLY A 79 7.64 14.49 10.33
CA GLY A 79 7.11 15.21 11.50
C GLY A 79 5.96 16.18 11.17
N ASP A 80 5.91 16.71 9.95
CA ASP A 80 4.79 17.51 9.46
C ASP A 80 3.51 16.67 9.30
N LEU A 81 3.63 15.44 8.81
CA LEU A 81 2.54 14.48 8.71
C LEU A 81 2.06 14.04 10.11
N GLU A 82 2.99 13.73 11.02
CA GLU A 82 2.68 13.37 12.41
C GLU A 82 1.90 14.49 13.10
N SER A 83 2.42 15.72 13.08
CA SER A 83 1.75 16.90 13.66
C SER A 83 0.36 17.15 13.05
N GLN A 84 0.23 16.92 11.74
CA GLN A 84 -1.07 17.07 11.06
C GLN A 84 -2.08 16.02 11.53
N LEU A 85 -1.67 14.77 11.75
CA LEU A 85 -2.55 13.72 12.26
C LEU A 85 -2.95 14.00 13.72
N GLU A 86 -2.02 14.44 14.56
CA GLU A 86 -2.30 14.84 15.95
C GLU A 86 -3.30 15.99 16.05
N SER A 87 -3.24 16.94 15.11
CA SER A 87 -4.15 18.09 15.10
C SER A 87 -5.63 17.72 14.96
N HIS A 88 -5.95 16.52 14.47
CA HIS A 88 -7.33 16.00 14.44
C HIS A 88 -7.84 15.52 15.81
N SER A 89 -6.93 15.26 16.75
CA SER A 89 -7.25 14.72 18.07
C SER A 89 -7.17 15.75 19.20
N ASP A 90 -6.37 16.81 19.08
CA ASP A 90 -6.07 17.76 20.17
C ASP A 90 -6.87 19.09 20.13
N ASP A 91 -8.14 19.08 19.68
CA ASP A 91 -9.03 20.26 19.57
C ASP A 91 -8.40 21.51 18.88
N SER A 92 -7.29 21.31 18.17
CA SER A 92 -6.49 22.35 17.55
C SER A 92 -7.20 22.87 16.30
N ALA A 93 -6.95 24.13 15.94
CA ALA A 93 -7.51 24.69 14.72
C ALA A 93 -6.91 23.96 13.50
N LEU A 94 -7.71 23.09 12.87
CA LEU A 94 -7.35 22.38 11.65
C LEU A 94 -7.28 23.39 10.49
N GLU A 95 -6.06 23.68 10.03
CA GLU A 95 -5.88 24.35 8.74
C GLU A 95 -6.02 23.33 7.62
N LEU A 96 -7.24 23.21 7.08
CA LEU A 96 -7.49 22.39 5.90
C LEU A 96 -7.19 23.20 4.64
N PRO A 97 -6.49 22.62 3.64
CA PRO A 97 -6.05 23.35 2.45
C PRO A 97 -7.18 23.63 1.44
N PHE A 98 -8.43 23.30 1.77
CA PHE A 98 -9.59 23.45 0.90
C PHE A 98 -10.64 24.35 1.59
N GLU A 99 -11.01 25.47 0.96
CA GLU A 99 -11.95 26.43 1.55
C GLU A 99 -13.35 25.85 1.77
N ASP A 100 -13.76 24.88 0.94
CA ASP A 100 -15.07 24.23 0.99
C ASP A 100 -15.07 22.95 1.84
N ALA A 101 -13.94 22.60 2.47
CA ALA A 101 -13.81 21.43 3.33
C ALA A 101 -14.77 21.48 4.53
N ARG A 102 -15.47 20.38 4.75
CA ARG A 102 -16.29 20.15 5.94
C ARG A 102 -15.62 19.16 6.88
N SER A 103 -16.01 19.22 8.15
CA SER A 103 -15.49 18.33 9.19
C SER A 103 -15.83 16.85 8.98
N ASP A 104 -16.87 16.54 8.19
CA ASP A 104 -17.32 15.18 7.86
C ASP A 104 -16.81 14.68 6.50
N ASP A 105 -16.05 15.50 5.77
CA ASP A 105 -15.44 15.09 4.52
C ASP A 105 -14.28 14.11 4.76
N VAL A 106 -13.94 13.34 3.72
CA VAL A 106 -12.81 12.41 3.80
C VAL A 106 -11.53 13.14 3.44
N PHE A 107 -10.55 13.09 4.34
CA PHE A 107 -9.19 13.57 4.13
C PHE A 107 -8.20 12.41 4.14
N VAL A 108 -7.21 12.47 3.27
CA VAL A 108 -6.08 11.54 3.25
C VAL A 108 -4.81 12.34 3.05
N TYR A 109 -3.92 12.28 4.04
CA TYR A 109 -2.62 12.93 4.00
C TYR A 109 -1.60 12.02 3.34
N ARG A 110 -0.77 12.62 2.48
CA ARG A 110 0.12 11.91 1.58
C ARG A 110 1.53 12.47 1.60
N LYS A 111 2.49 11.54 1.51
CA LYS A 111 3.92 11.80 1.34
C LYS A 111 4.46 10.86 0.28
N ASP A 112 5.08 11.40 -0.76
CA ASP A 112 5.71 10.63 -1.83
C ASP A 112 7.16 10.33 -1.48
N LEU A 113 7.58 9.10 -1.68
CA LEU A 113 8.89 8.57 -1.32
C LEU A 113 9.69 8.25 -2.58
N TYR A 114 10.95 8.69 -2.59
CA TYR A 114 11.90 8.46 -3.67
C TYR A 114 13.10 7.72 -3.09
N LEU A 115 13.40 6.56 -3.66
CA LEU A 115 14.38 5.61 -3.15
C LEU A 115 15.62 5.53 -4.03
N SER A 116 16.75 5.26 -3.40
CA SER A 116 18.02 4.91 -4.05
C SER A 116 18.69 3.75 -3.30
N PRO A 117 19.27 2.75 -3.98
CA PRO A 117 19.25 2.54 -5.44
C PRO A 117 17.84 2.20 -5.96
N ASP A 118 17.69 2.09 -7.30
CA ASP A 118 16.40 1.76 -7.92
C ASP A 118 15.86 0.39 -7.42
N PRO A 119 14.69 0.35 -6.74
CA PRO A 119 14.07 -0.89 -6.27
C PRO A 119 13.81 -1.93 -7.36
N LEU A 120 13.51 -1.47 -8.58
CA LEU A 120 13.15 -2.34 -9.71
C LEU A 120 14.37 -2.99 -10.37
N ALA A 121 15.58 -2.59 -9.98
CA ALA A 121 16.82 -3.23 -10.44
C ALA A 121 17.19 -4.48 -9.63
N VAL A 122 16.47 -4.80 -8.55
CA VAL A 122 16.75 -5.94 -7.68
C VAL A 122 16.18 -7.23 -8.25
N ASP A 123 17.00 -8.28 -8.27
CA ASP A 123 16.65 -9.64 -8.67
C ASP A 123 17.18 -10.64 -7.63
N PRO A 124 16.36 -11.55 -7.04
CA PRO A 124 14.92 -11.75 -7.29
C PRO A 124 14.04 -10.59 -6.78
N PRO A 125 12.73 -10.54 -7.12
CA PRO A 125 11.85 -9.46 -6.68
C PRO A 125 11.74 -9.34 -5.14
N LEU A 126 11.72 -8.10 -4.64
CA LEU A 126 11.78 -7.79 -3.21
C LEU A 126 10.61 -8.34 -2.39
N ALA A 127 9.38 -8.32 -2.93
CA ALA A 127 8.22 -8.85 -2.22
C ALA A 127 8.34 -10.35 -1.92
N GLU A 128 9.04 -11.09 -2.79
CA GLU A 128 9.33 -12.51 -2.60
C GLU A 128 10.43 -12.71 -1.55
N GLN A 129 11.54 -11.97 -1.68
CA GLN A 129 12.63 -12.00 -0.69
C GLN A 129 12.14 -11.70 0.73
N TYR A 130 11.33 -10.64 0.87
CA TYR A 130 10.77 -10.23 2.16
C TYR A 130 9.83 -11.30 2.73
N ASN A 131 8.95 -11.87 1.90
CA ASN A 131 8.03 -12.92 2.34
C ASN A 131 8.78 -14.16 2.84
N ASP A 132 9.85 -14.57 2.15
CA ASP A 132 10.66 -15.71 2.52
C ASP A 132 11.39 -15.46 3.84
N LEU A 133 11.99 -14.27 3.99
CA LEU A 133 12.66 -13.87 5.23
C LEU A 133 11.69 -13.78 6.41
N ALA A 134 10.54 -13.15 6.23
CA ALA A 134 9.51 -13.07 7.27
C ALA A 134 9.02 -14.46 7.68
N THR A 135 8.90 -15.39 6.73
CA THR A 135 8.56 -16.80 7.01
C THR A 135 9.66 -17.50 7.79
N GLU A 136 10.93 -17.26 7.46
CA GLU A 136 12.09 -17.78 8.19
C GLU A 136 12.12 -17.27 9.63
N ILE A 137 12.02 -15.94 9.84
CA ILE A 137 12.00 -15.31 11.17
C ILE A 137 10.85 -15.89 12.01
N ARG A 138 9.65 -15.97 11.43
CA ARG A 138 8.48 -16.56 12.10
C ARG A 138 8.71 -18.00 12.53
N THR A 139 9.37 -18.78 11.67
CA THR A 139 9.72 -20.19 11.96
C THR A 139 10.73 -20.28 13.10
N ASP A 140 11.78 -19.46 13.07
CA ASP A 140 12.84 -19.44 14.09
C ASP A 140 12.34 -19.03 15.47
N LEU A 141 11.41 -18.08 15.52
CA LEU A 141 10.79 -17.62 16.76
C LEU A 141 9.94 -18.70 17.43
N GLY A 142 9.68 -19.83 16.77
CA GLY A 142 8.76 -20.86 17.24
C GLY A 142 7.36 -20.30 17.49
N ALA A 143 7.07 -19.13 16.90
CA ALA A 143 5.88 -18.38 17.14
C ALA A 143 4.70 -19.11 16.49
N VAL A 144 3.95 -19.82 17.31
CA VAL A 144 2.51 -19.95 17.08
C VAL A 144 1.98 -18.55 17.33
N PHE A 145 2.08 -17.66 16.34
CA PHE A 145 1.27 -16.46 16.37
C PHE A 145 -0.17 -16.94 16.35
N ASP A 146 -0.94 -16.64 17.40
CA ASP A 146 -2.37 -16.93 17.38
C ASP A 146 -3.00 -16.04 16.31
N GLU A 147 -4.12 -16.45 15.69
CA GLU A 147 -4.83 -15.60 14.71
C GLU A 147 -5.29 -14.25 15.33
N SER A 148 -5.14 -14.11 16.66
CA SER A 148 -5.40 -12.92 17.47
C SER A 148 -4.19 -12.03 17.77
N ASP A 149 -2.97 -12.39 17.37
CA ASP A 149 -1.80 -11.58 17.72
C ASP A 149 -1.79 -10.26 16.95
N ASP A 150 -1.80 -9.17 17.72
CA ASP A 150 -1.90 -7.79 17.26
C ASP A 150 -0.81 -7.45 16.22
N LEU A 151 -1.21 -6.70 15.20
CA LEU A 151 -0.39 -6.24 14.07
C LEU A 151 0.90 -5.56 14.51
N GLU A 152 0.76 -4.73 15.54
CA GLU A 152 1.86 -4.04 16.19
C GLU A 152 2.89 -5.04 16.70
N HIS A 153 2.48 -6.11 17.41
CA HIS A 153 3.39 -7.14 17.88
C HIS A 153 4.08 -7.91 16.76
N GLN A 154 3.40 -8.22 15.66
CA GLN A 154 4.02 -8.94 14.54
C GLN A 154 5.09 -8.08 13.86
N ILE A 155 4.78 -6.82 13.57
CA ILE A 155 5.73 -5.94 12.89
C ILE A 155 6.84 -5.51 13.87
N LEU A 156 6.53 -5.21 15.13
CA LEU A 156 7.54 -4.97 16.18
C LEU A 156 8.49 -6.16 16.33
N SER A 157 8.00 -7.39 16.27
CA SER A 157 8.87 -8.57 16.33
C SER A 157 9.83 -8.65 15.14
N LEU A 158 9.45 -8.14 13.95
CA LEU A 158 10.35 -8.02 12.82
C LEU A 158 11.36 -6.88 13.02
N PHE A 159 10.94 -5.76 13.61
CA PHE A 159 11.85 -4.67 14.01
C PHE A 159 12.89 -5.14 15.05
N ASP A 160 12.53 -6.02 15.98
CA ASP A 160 13.48 -6.61 16.93
C ASP A 160 14.55 -7.47 16.22
N HIS A 161 14.37 -7.79 14.94
CA HIS A 161 15.31 -8.52 14.09
C HIS A 161 15.86 -7.64 12.95
N GLU A 162 15.94 -6.32 13.16
CA GLU A 162 16.52 -5.35 12.22
C GLU A 162 17.87 -5.81 11.67
N ASP A 163 18.77 -6.33 12.51
CA ASP A 163 20.06 -6.91 12.09
C ASP A 163 19.94 -7.96 10.97
N ARG A 164 18.89 -8.80 11.02
CA ARG A 164 18.65 -9.84 10.00
C ARG A 164 18.08 -9.23 8.72
N LEU A 165 17.19 -8.25 8.84
CA LEU A 165 16.66 -7.50 7.69
C LEU A 165 17.80 -6.82 6.95
N GLU A 166 18.66 -6.09 7.66
CA GLU A 166 19.84 -5.41 7.11
C GLU A 166 20.84 -6.38 6.47
N THR A 167 21.02 -7.56 7.06
CA THR A 167 21.99 -8.55 6.55
C THR A 167 21.50 -9.26 5.29
N LYS A 168 20.19 -9.50 5.17
CA LYS A 168 19.62 -10.39 4.13
C LYS A 168 18.89 -9.66 3.01
N LEU A 169 18.44 -8.44 3.23
CA LEU A 169 17.76 -7.64 2.21
C LEU A 169 18.68 -6.52 1.72
N PRO A 170 18.51 -6.06 0.46
CA PRO A 170 19.18 -4.85 -0.01
C PRO A 170 18.78 -3.64 0.83
N SER A 171 19.74 -2.76 1.08
CA SER A 171 19.51 -1.47 1.75
C SER A 171 19.02 -0.42 0.75
N PHE A 172 18.13 0.46 1.20
CA PHE A 172 17.62 1.59 0.44
C PHE A 172 17.66 2.86 1.28
N GLU A 173 18.00 3.98 0.65
CA GLU A 173 17.97 5.31 1.24
C GLU A 173 16.77 6.09 0.71
N LEU A 174 16.19 6.95 1.56
CA LEU A 174 15.25 7.98 1.13
C LEU A 174 16.03 9.10 0.44
N GLU A 175 16.13 9.04 -0.89
CA GLU A 175 16.77 10.09 -1.70
C GLU A 175 16.02 11.42 -1.55
N ALA A 176 14.68 11.35 -1.54
CA ALA A 176 13.83 12.50 -1.29
C ALA A 176 12.46 12.08 -0.75
N VAL A 177 11.83 13.02 -0.04
CA VAL A 177 10.44 12.92 0.42
C VAL A 177 9.71 14.20 -0.01
N SER A 178 8.52 14.06 -0.59
CA SER A 178 7.74 15.24 -0.97
C SER A 178 7.30 16.06 0.23
N LYS A 179 6.87 17.30 -0.02
CA LYS A 179 6.00 18.00 0.95
C LYS A 179 4.71 17.20 1.15
N MET A 180 4.10 17.35 2.33
CA MET A 180 2.78 16.78 2.58
C MET A 180 1.78 17.35 1.58
N HIS A 181 0.92 16.49 1.09
CA HIS A 181 -0.21 16.85 0.25
C HIS A 181 -1.43 16.06 0.65
N THR A 182 -2.60 16.52 0.23
CA THR A 182 -3.87 16.08 0.80
C THR A 182 -4.81 15.73 -0.32
N LEU A 183 -5.39 14.54 -0.25
CA LEU A 183 -6.61 14.20 -0.98
C LEU A 183 -7.80 14.55 -0.10
N HIS A 184 -8.79 15.19 -0.72
CA HIS A 184 -10.07 15.53 -0.13
C HIS A 184 -11.18 15.02 -1.04
N THR A 185 -12.24 14.49 -0.44
CA THR A 185 -13.48 14.22 -1.17
C THR A 185 -14.71 14.45 -0.31
N ASP A 186 -15.72 15.07 -0.92
CA ASP A 186 -17.08 15.25 -0.40
C ASP A 186 -18.03 14.10 -0.82
N GLY A 187 -17.49 13.02 -1.41
CA GLY A 187 -18.25 11.92 -1.99
C GLY A 187 -18.78 12.17 -3.41
N PHE A 188 -18.71 13.39 -3.92
CA PHE A 188 -19.10 13.75 -5.29
C PHE A 188 -17.90 14.14 -6.17
N SER A 189 -16.89 14.76 -5.56
CA SER A 189 -15.68 15.24 -6.20
C SER A 189 -14.45 14.81 -5.42
N GLU A 190 -13.34 14.57 -6.13
CA GLU A 190 -12.03 14.30 -5.55
C GLU A 190 -11.12 15.48 -5.88
N GLN A 191 -10.52 16.08 -4.86
CA GLN A 191 -9.54 17.14 -4.98
C GLN A 191 -8.23 16.66 -4.38
N THR A 192 -7.11 17.08 -4.95
CA THR A 192 -5.79 16.76 -4.42
C THR A 192 -4.92 18.01 -4.50
N THR A 193 -4.24 18.36 -3.41
CA THR A 193 -3.15 19.33 -3.50
C THR A 193 -1.96 18.66 -4.17
N GLU A 194 -1.31 19.33 -5.10
CA GLU A 194 -0.12 18.80 -5.78
C GLU A 194 1.11 19.55 -5.26
N PRO A 195 2.03 18.90 -4.54
CA PRO A 195 3.28 19.53 -4.14
C PRO A 195 4.25 19.53 -5.32
N ASP A 196 5.21 20.46 -5.31
CA ASP A 196 6.34 20.38 -6.23
C ASP A 196 7.07 19.03 -6.03
N ALA A 197 7.22 18.27 -7.11
CA ALA A 197 7.95 17.02 -7.08
C ALA A 197 9.44 17.30 -6.77
N PRO A 198 10.04 16.63 -5.77
CA PRO A 198 11.43 16.87 -5.42
C PRO A 198 12.40 16.39 -6.50
N LEU A 199 12.00 15.43 -7.33
CA LEU A 199 12.80 14.82 -8.41
C LEU A 199 11.98 14.71 -9.71
N ASP A 200 12.67 14.72 -10.85
CA ASP A 200 12.07 14.56 -12.19
C ASP A 200 11.86 13.07 -12.54
N ARG A 201 11.11 12.37 -11.69
CA ARG A 201 10.70 10.96 -11.87
C ARG A 201 9.45 10.66 -11.05
N GLU A 202 8.80 9.53 -11.30
CA GLU A 202 7.71 9.06 -10.44
C GLU A 202 8.24 8.65 -9.06
N PRO A 203 7.46 8.86 -7.98
CA PRO A 203 7.81 8.34 -6.67
C PRO A 203 7.70 6.81 -6.64
N ASP A 204 8.59 6.20 -5.87
CA ASP A 204 8.66 4.76 -5.68
C ASP A 204 7.55 4.24 -4.78
N ALA A 205 7.15 5.03 -3.80
CA ALA A 205 6.05 4.72 -2.90
C ALA A 205 5.34 5.99 -2.45
N ARG A 206 4.16 5.82 -1.84
CA ARG A 206 3.39 6.90 -1.25
C ARG A 206 2.82 6.44 0.08
N ILE A 207 3.09 7.18 1.15
CA ILE A 207 2.34 7.03 2.40
C ILE A 207 0.95 7.64 2.20
N GLU A 208 -0.09 6.94 2.63
CA GLU A 208 -1.47 7.45 2.64
C GLU A 208 -2.11 7.20 4.00
N LEU A 209 -2.38 8.24 4.77
CA LEU A 209 -3.00 8.12 6.10
C LEU A 209 -4.24 9.03 6.22
N PRO A 210 -5.41 8.49 6.59
CA PRO A 210 -6.55 9.30 6.98
C PRO A 210 -6.31 9.91 8.37
N PRO A 211 -7.13 10.86 8.84
CA PRO A 211 -7.16 11.21 10.26
C PRO A 211 -7.32 9.96 11.13
N LEU A 212 -6.39 9.74 12.06
CA LEU A 212 -6.40 8.59 12.97
C LEU A 212 -5.79 8.98 14.33
N ASN A 213 -6.17 8.26 15.39
CA ASN A 213 -5.61 8.50 16.72
C ASN A 213 -4.25 7.82 16.84
N LEU A 214 -3.18 8.61 16.94
CA LEU A 214 -1.80 8.11 17.06
C LEU A 214 -1.50 7.43 18.40
N GLU A 215 -2.29 7.67 19.46
CA GLU A 215 -2.10 6.99 20.75
C GLU A 215 -2.26 5.46 20.68
N GLN A 216 -2.80 4.95 19.58
CA GLN A 216 -2.96 3.52 19.31
C GLN A 216 -1.67 2.86 18.77
N PHE A 217 -0.60 3.63 18.57
CA PHE A 217 0.66 3.13 18.01
C PHE A 217 1.80 3.48 18.97
N ASP A 218 2.61 2.50 19.33
CA ASP A 218 3.79 2.69 20.19
C ASP A 218 4.84 3.59 19.54
N LEU A 219 4.94 3.55 18.21
CA LEU A 219 5.90 4.32 17.41
C LEU A 219 5.29 4.80 16.09
N PHE A 220 5.42 6.08 15.76
CA PHE A 220 4.95 6.61 14.46
C PHE A 220 5.63 5.92 13.26
N LYS A 221 6.91 5.55 13.38
CA LYS A 221 7.62 4.74 12.38
C LYS A 221 6.88 3.42 12.06
N LEU A 222 6.32 2.78 13.09
CA LEU A 222 5.59 1.53 12.94
C LEU A 222 4.31 1.72 12.11
N LEU A 223 3.57 2.81 12.34
CA LEU A 223 2.41 3.17 11.54
C LEU A 223 2.77 3.35 10.06
N LEU A 224 3.87 4.03 9.74
CA LEU A 224 4.34 4.23 8.36
C LEU A 224 4.65 2.90 7.67
N VAL A 225 5.39 2.01 8.33
CA VAL A 225 5.72 0.68 7.79
C VAL A 225 4.48 -0.20 7.65
N THR A 226 3.58 -0.13 8.62
CA THR A 226 2.30 -0.85 8.61
C THR A 226 1.43 -0.41 7.43
N ASN A 227 1.37 0.91 7.17
CA ASN A 227 0.64 1.45 6.03
C ASN A 227 1.20 0.89 4.71
N LEU A 228 2.52 0.96 4.50
CA LEU A 228 3.15 0.42 3.29
C LEU A 228 2.91 -1.09 3.13
N SER A 229 3.00 -1.84 4.23
CA SER A 229 2.71 -3.28 4.25
C SER A 229 1.26 -3.59 3.85
N ALA A 230 0.30 -2.82 4.39
CA ALA A 230 -1.11 -2.92 4.02
C ALA A 230 -1.36 -2.50 2.56
N GLN A 231 -0.57 -1.58 2.01
CA GLN A 231 -0.62 -1.26 0.59
C GLN A 231 -0.15 -2.46 -0.27
N VAL A 232 0.93 -3.15 0.10
CA VAL A 232 1.35 -4.38 -0.60
C VAL A 232 0.21 -5.40 -0.64
N ARG A 233 -0.43 -5.65 0.52
CA ARG A 233 -1.62 -6.50 0.62
C ARG A 233 -2.71 -6.07 -0.36
N ASP A 234 -3.10 -4.79 -0.32
CA ASP A 234 -4.15 -4.25 -1.18
C ASP A 234 -3.83 -4.43 -2.66
N ARG A 235 -2.56 -4.34 -3.07
CA ARG A 235 -2.15 -4.59 -4.47
C ARG A 235 -2.44 -6.01 -4.90
N PHE A 236 -2.10 -7.01 -4.09
CA PHE A 236 -2.43 -8.42 -4.40
C PHE A 236 -3.93 -8.66 -4.46
N LEU A 237 -4.69 -8.16 -3.48
CA LEU A 237 -6.15 -8.28 -3.45
C LEU A 237 -6.78 -7.66 -4.71
N MET A 238 -6.33 -6.46 -5.09
CA MET A 238 -6.81 -5.77 -6.30
C MET A 238 -6.42 -6.48 -7.61
N MET A 239 -5.51 -7.46 -7.58
CA MET A 239 -5.18 -8.34 -8.71
C MET A 239 -5.98 -9.66 -8.68
N GLY A 240 -6.85 -9.84 -7.69
CA GLY A 240 -7.58 -11.08 -7.43
C GLY A 240 -6.71 -12.20 -6.86
N GLU A 241 -5.53 -11.86 -6.36
CA GLU A 241 -4.57 -12.79 -5.78
C GLU A 241 -4.66 -12.76 -4.24
N GLY A 242 -4.35 -13.88 -3.60
CA GLY A 242 -4.09 -13.87 -2.16
C GLY A 242 -2.77 -13.15 -1.89
N SER A 243 -2.73 -12.24 -0.92
CA SER A 243 -1.48 -11.59 -0.54
C SER A 243 -0.49 -12.61 0.06
N PRO A 244 0.83 -12.42 -0.10
CA PRO A 244 1.83 -13.23 0.60
C PRO A 244 1.65 -13.15 2.12
N LYS A 245 1.99 -14.23 2.84
CA LYS A 245 1.74 -14.37 4.29
C LYS A 245 2.35 -13.27 5.15
N ALA A 246 3.45 -12.65 4.69
CA ALA A 246 4.07 -11.53 5.38
C ALA A 246 3.18 -10.27 5.41
N PHE A 247 2.27 -10.13 4.44
CA PHE A 247 1.37 -8.98 4.28
C PHE A 247 -0.09 -9.32 4.60
N GLN A 248 -0.36 -10.50 5.17
CA GLN A 248 -1.69 -10.94 5.56
C GLN A 248 -2.05 -10.40 6.94
N HIS A 249 -2.32 -9.10 7.01
CA HIS A 249 -2.73 -8.44 8.25
C HIS A 249 -3.76 -7.34 8.00
N GLN A 250 -4.36 -6.85 9.08
CA GLN A 250 -5.31 -5.75 9.06
C GLN A 250 -4.64 -4.37 9.03
N GLY A 251 -5.43 -3.32 8.80
CA GLY A 251 -4.95 -1.94 8.80
C GLY A 251 -5.08 -1.24 7.45
N PHE A 252 -4.99 0.08 7.52
CA PHE A 252 -5.22 0.97 6.38
C PHE A 252 -4.04 0.96 5.41
N GLY A 253 -4.32 0.58 4.14
CA GLY A 253 -3.36 0.63 3.04
C GLY A 253 -3.56 1.90 2.21
N THR A 254 -4.15 1.75 1.02
CA THR A 254 -4.47 2.92 0.18
C THR A 254 -5.93 3.35 0.35
N TYR A 255 -6.21 4.64 0.20
CA TYR A 255 -7.59 5.14 0.19
C TYR A 255 -8.44 4.44 -0.87
N ARG A 256 -7.91 4.29 -2.08
CA ARG A 256 -8.62 3.61 -3.18
C ARG A 256 -8.78 2.11 -2.94
N GLY A 257 -7.85 1.47 -2.23
CA GLY A 257 -7.96 0.08 -1.77
C GLY A 257 -9.11 -0.08 -0.80
N THR A 258 -9.17 0.78 0.22
CA THR A 258 -10.26 0.85 1.21
C THR A 258 -11.62 1.05 0.53
N VAL A 259 -11.75 2.05 -0.34
CA VAL A 259 -13.02 2.31 -1.06
C VAL A 259 -13.46 1.10 -1.87
N LYS A 260 -12.52 0.39 -2.54
CA LYS A 260 -12.86 -0.83 -3.27
C LYS A 260 -13.37 -1.94 -2.38
N GLN A 261 -12.76 -2.14 -1.22
CA GLN A 261 -13.23 -3.12 -0.24
C GLN A 261 -14.65 -2.76 0.25
N GLN A 262 -14.95 -1.47 0.44
CA GLN A 262 -16.27 -1.01 0.89
C GLN A 262 -17.39 -1.19 -0.15
N ILE A 263 -17.09 -1.02 -1.44
CA ILE A 263 -18.12 -1.00 -2.49
C ILE A 263 -18.27 -2.32 -3.27
N ASN A 264 -17.35 -3.27 -3.09
CA ASN A 264 -17.43 -4.57 -3.76
C ASN A 264 -17.45 -5.69 -2.71
N ASP A 265 -18.60 -6.34 -2.57
CA ASP A 265 -18.84 -7.45 -1.62
C ASP A 265 -17.90 -8.66 -1.84
N MET A 266 -17.21 -8.72 -2.99
CA MET A 266 -16.22 -9.76 -3.30
C MET A 266 -14.93 -9.66 -2.47
N TYR A 267 -14.68 -8.52 -1.82
CA TYR A 267 -13.51 -8.31 -0.97
C TYR A 267 -13.91 -8.41 0.50
N ASP A 268 -13.08 -9.08 1.30
CA ASP A 268 -13.16 -8.98 2.76
C ASP A 268 -12.68 -7.60 3.24
N THR A 269 -13.10 -7.24 4.45
CA THR A 269 -12.78 -5.97 5.12
C THR A 269 -11.43 -6.06 5.85
N TYR A 270 -10.35 -5.67 5.20
CA TYR A 270 -9.00 -5.69 5.80
C TYR A 270 -8.51 -4.31 6.26
N TYR A 271 -9.18 -3.23 5.87
CA TYR A 271 -8.74 -1.85 6.18
C TYR A 271 -8.99 -1.41 7.63
N LEU A 272 -9.76 -2.16 8.42
CA LEU A 272 -10.01 -1.90 9.84
C LEU A 272 -8.83 -2.39 10.69
N PHE A 273 -8.64 -1.79 11.87
CA PHE A 273 -7.57 -2.19 12.82
C PHE A 273 -8.05 -3.17 13.91
N SER A 274 -9.35 -3.48 14.02
CA SER A 274 -9.93 -4.12 15.21
C SER A 274 -10.90 -5.30 14.95
N GLU A 275 -11.06 -5.78 13.72
CA GLU A 275 -12.03 -6.84 13.40
C GLU A 275 -11.40 -8.02 12.65
N SER A 276 -11.14 -9.17 13.27
CA SER A 276 -10.54 -10.32 12.57
C SER A 276 -11.28 -10.68 11.26
N PRO A 277 -10.62 -10.66 10.08
CA PRO A 277 -11.26 -10.95 8.81
C PRO A 277 -11.70 -12.42 8.73
N SER A 278 -12.73 -12.69 7.92
CA SER A 278 -13.40 -14.00 7.89
C SER A 278 -12.58 -15.12 7.22
N ASN A 279 -11.61 -14.77 6.36
CA ASN A 279 -10.61 -15.64 5.75
C ASN A 279 -9.63 -14.83 4.86
N TRP A 280 -8.57 -15.49 4.36
CA TRP A 280 -7.66 -14.98 3.32
C TRP A 280 -7.86 -15.82 2.04
N ARG A 281 -8.76 -15.42 1.14
CA ARG A 281 -9.08 -16.16 -0.10
C ARG A 281 -8.67 -15.39 -1.35
N SER A 282 -8.25 -16.13 -2.39
CA SER A 282 -8.19 -15.59 -3.75
C SER A 282 -9.61 -15.48 -4.31
N THR A 283 -9.92 -14.39 -5.01
CA THR A 283 -11.21 -14.19 -5.68
C THR A 283 -11.30 -14.90 -7.03
N ARG A 284 -10.32 -15.74 -7.41
CA ARG A 284 -10.35 -16.52 -8.65
C ARG A 284 -11.10 -17.84 -8.46
N SER A 285 -12.33 -17.90 -8.98
CA SER A 285 -13.08 -19.15 -9.23
C SER A 285 -12.81 -19.67 -10.63
#